data_AF-A0A6J7T9T5-F1
#
_entry.id   AF-A0A6J7T9T5-F1
#
_cell.length_a   1.000
_cell.length_b   1.000
_cell.length_c   1.000
_cell.angle_alpha   90.00
_cell.angle_beta   90.00
_cell.angle_gamma   90.00
#
_symmetry.space_group_name_H-M   'P 1'
#
loop_
_entity.id
_entity.type
_entity.pdbx_description
1 polymer ?
#
loop_
_entity_poly.entity_id
_entity_poly.type
_entity_poly.pdbx_seq_one_letter_code
_entity_poly.pdbx_strand_id
1 'polypeptide(L)'
;MVLGVNVDDLADHRPGQRAALERGAVFPLVQAGFTKEDVRRASLAMGLRTWDKPAAACLASRVPYGTPVSVDILSRVDRAESALHGLGFRQVRVRHYGETARIEVEQSVLDQAIANRVAIIEAVKDAGYRYVTLDLEGFRSGNLNGAIADSSSSAH
;
A
#
# COMPACT_ATOMS: atom_id res chain seq x y z
N MET A 1 8.92 5.08 -19.31
CA MET A 1 8.27 4.29 -18.23
C MET A 1 6.82 4.08 -18.62
N VAL A 2 6.28 2.86 -18.54
CA VAL A 2 4.88 2.59 -18.92
C VAL A 2 4.06 2.38 -17.65
N LEU A 3 2.92 3.06 -17.53
CA LEU A 3 2.04 2.97 -16.36
C LEU A 3 0.65 2.46 -16.74
N GLY A 4 0.12 1.53 -15.93
CA GLY A 4 -1.21 0.93 -16.11
C GLY A 4 -2.36 1.82 -15.63
N VAL A 5 -2.29 3.13 -15.86
CA VAL A 5 -3.40 4.06 -15.58
C VAL A 5 -4.47 3.84 -16.63
N ASN A 6 -5.73 3.68 -16.23
CA ASN A 6 -6.90 3.61 -17.11
C ASN A 6 -7.69 4.93 -17.08
N VAL A 7 -8.70 5.06 -17.93
CA VAL A 7 -9.49 6.30 -18.07
C VAL A 7 -10.20 6.67 -16.76
N ASP A 8 -10.68 5.69 -15.99
CA ASP A 8 -11.36 5.94 -14.71
C ASP A 8 -10.42 6.50 -13.63
N ASP A 9 -9.11 6.27 -13.75
CA ASP A 9 -8.11 6.77 -12.82
C ASP A 9 -7.71 8.24 -13.08
N LEU A 10 -8.20 8.86 -14.17
CA LEU A 10 -7.96 10.28 -14.49
C LEU A 10 -8.85 11.24 -13.71
N ALA A 11 -10.03 10.77 -13.26
CA ALA A 11 -10.95 11.55 -12.43
C ALA A 11 -10.48 11.67 -10.97
N ASP A 12 -9.42 10.95 -10.60
CA ASP A 12 -8.93 10.79 -9.24
C ASP A 12 -7.72 11.69 -9.00
N HIS A 13 -7.74 12.54 -7.96
CA HIS A 13 -6.63 13.49 -7.71
C HIS A 13 -5.38 12.76 -7.19
N ARG A 14 -4.49 12.36 -8.12
CA ARG A 14 -3.28 11.57 -7.83
C ARG A 14 -2.00 12.33 -8.20
N PRO A 15 -1.38 13.08 -7.26
CA PRO A 15 -0.20 13.91 -7.55
C PRO A 15 0.99 13.12 -8.14
N GLY A 16 1.10 11.82 -7.86
CA GLY A 16 2.12 10.94 -8.45
C GLY A 16 1.98 10.73 -9.96
N GLN A 17 0.78 10.86 -10.54
CA GLN A 17 0.58 10.73 -11.99
C GLN A 17 1.18 11.91 -12.75
N ARG A 18 1.05 13.14 -12.24
CA ARG A 18 1.68 14.33 -12.85
C ARG A 18 3.21 14.22 -12.86
N ALA A 19 3.79 13.83 -11.72
CA ALA A 19 5.24 13.67 -11.61
C ALA A 19 5.78 12.57 -12.57
N ALA A 20 5.00 11.53 -12.82
CA ALA A 20 5.34 10.51 -13.80
C ALA A 20 5.24 11.03 -15.25
N LEU A 21 4.23 11.83 -15.54
CA LEU A 21 4.01 12.45 -16.85
C LEU A 21 5.14 13.43 -17.20
N GLU A 22 5.56 14.25 -16.24
CA GLU A 22 6.73 15.14 -16.36
C GLU A 22 8.04 14.39 -16.62
N ARG A 23 8.12 13.11 -16.24
CA ARG A 23 9.28 12.23 -16.46
C ARG A 23 9.13 11.33 -17.71
N GLY A 24 8.19 11.65 -18.60
CA GLY A 24 7.99 10.92 -19.85
C GLY A 24 7.33 9.55 -19.68
N ALA A 25 6.47 9.38 -18.66
CA ALA A 25 5.65 8.19 -18.56
C ALA A 25 4.60 8.14 -19.67
N VAL A 26 4.37 6.94 -20.21
CA VAL A 26 3.34 6.66 -21.21
C VAL A 26 2.21 5.90 -20.53
N PHE A 27 0.98 6.20 -20.92
CA PHE A 27 -0.25 5.60 -20.38
C PHE A 27 -1.02 4.88 -21.50
N PRO A 28 -0.57 3.70 -21.97
CA PRO A 28 -1.17 3.05 -23.13
C PRO A 28 -2.65 2.72 -22.96
N LEU A 29 -3.08 2.38 -21.74
CA LEU A 29 -4.49 2.08 -21.45
C LEU A 29 -5.35 3.35 -21.53
N VAL A 30 -4.86 4.50 -21.05
CA VAL A 30 -5.52 5.80 -21.28
C VAL A 30 -5.56 6.13 -22.78
N GLN A 31 -4.44 5.97 -23.49
CA GLN A 31 -4.34 6.25 -24.92
C GLN A 31 -5.27 5.37 -25.75
N ALA A 32 -5.48 4.14 -25.31
CA ALA A 32 -6.41 3.19 -25.93
C ALA A 32 -7.87 3.36 -25.44
N GLY A 33 -8.15 4.30 -24.54
CA GLY A 33 -9.49 4.55 -24.02
C GLY A 33 -10.03 3.48 -23.07
N PHE A 34 -9.17 2.64 -22.49
CA PHE A 34 -9.58 1.54 -21.64
C PHE A 34 -10.11 2.03 -20.30
N THR A 35 -11.32 1.60 -19.96
CA THR A 35 -11.88 1.67 -18.60
C THR A 35 -11.38 0.50 -17.74
N LYS A 36 -11.65 0.53 -16.44
CA LYS A 36 -11.40 -0.61 -15.53
C LYS A 36 -12.14 -1.87 -15.99
N GLU A 37 -13.34 -1.72 -16.54
CA GLU A 37 -14.11 -2.85 -17.04
C GLU A 37 -13.44 -3.47 -18.27
N ASP A 38 -12.92 -2.65 -19.18
CA ASP A 38 -12.19 -3.12 -20.36
C ASP A 38 -10.91 -3.85 -19.97
N VAL A 39 -10.18 -3.34 -18.97
CA VAL A 39 -8.98 -4.00 -18.41
C VAL A 39 -9.33 -5.37 -17.83
N ARG A 40 -10.46 -5.50 -17.11
CA ARG A 40 -10.91 -6.79 -16.57
C ARG A 40 -11.30 -7.76 -17.67
N ARG A 41 -12.04 -7.31 -18.67
CA ARG A 41 -12.49 -8.12 -19.81
C ARG A 41 -11.30 -8.62 -20.63
N ALA A 42 -10.32 -7.76 -20.91
CA ALA A 42 -9.09 -8.13 -21.58
C ALA A 42 -8.24 -9.10 -20.73
N SER A 43 -8.12 -8.85 -19.43
CA SER A 43 -7.40 -9.73 -18.51
C SER A 43 -8.02 -11.12 -18.42
N LEU A 44 -9.35 -11.20 -18.40
CA LEU A 44 -10.10 -12.46 -18.43
C LEU A 44 -9.90 -13.20 -19.75
N ALA A 45 -9.99 -12.51 -20.89
CA ALA A 45 -9.75 -13.10 -22.21
C ALA A 45 -8.31 -13.62 -22.37
N MET A 46 -7.34 -13.01 -21.67
CA MET A 46 -5.94 -13.45 -21.62
C MET A 46 -5.67 -14.52 -20.56
N GLY A 47 -6.69 -14.96 -19.80
CA GLY A 47 -6.54 -15.98 -18.76
C GLY A 47 -5.75 -15.50 -17.53
N LEU A 48 -5.63 -14.19 -17.32
CA LEU A 48 -4.89 -13.63 -16.18
C LEU A 48 -5.66 -13.84 -14.89
N ARG A 49 -5.07 -14.56 -13.92
CA ARG A 49 -5.67 -14.86 -12.60
C ARG A 49 -6.06 -13.63 -11.77
N THR A 50 -5.61 -12.43 -12.16
CA THR A 50 -5.85 -11.16 -11.48
C THR A 50 -7.09 -10.41 -11.97
N TRP A 51 -7.83 -10.95 -12.94
CA TRP A 51 -8.92 -10.25 -13.63
C TRP A 51 -10.06 -9.78 -12.70
N ASP A 52 -10.32 -10.51 -11.61
CA ASP A 52 -11.40 -10.20 -10.65
C ASP A 52 -10.89 -9.68 -9.30
N LYS A 53 -9.62 -9.29 -9.20
CA LYS A 53 -9.09 -8.76 -7.93
C LYS A 53 -9.67 -7.36 -7.69
N PRO A 54 -10.32 -7.08 -6.53
CA PRO A 54 -10.78 -5.74 -6.19
C PRO A 54 -9.63 -4.74 -6.23
N ALA A 55 -9.93 -3.47 -6.55
CA ALA A 55 -8.96 -2.39 -6.48
C ALA A 55 -8.58 -2.14 -5.01
N ALA A 56 -7.59 -2.89 -4.52
CA ALA A 56 -6.97 -2.62 -3.24
C ALA A 56 -6.22 -1.27 -3.31
N ALA A 57 -6.29 -0.48 -2.23
CA ALA A 57 -5.42 0.69 -2.10
C ALA A 57 -3.98 0.23 -2.36
N CYS A 58 -3.30 0.84 -3.34
CA CYS A 58 -2.01 0.40 -3.82
C CYS A 58 -1.07 0.10 -2.65
N LEU A 59 -0.53 -1.12 -2.57
CA LEU A 59 0.43 -1.52 -1.54
C LEU A 59 1.64 -0.56 -1.49
N ALA A 60 1.92 0.16 -2.58
CA ALA A 60 2.93 1.21 -2.61
C ALA A 60 2.69 2.33 -1.57
N SER A 61 1.45 2.58 -1.13
CA SER A 61 1.16 3.57 -0.09
C SER A 61 1.68 3.16 1.30
N ARG A 62 2.08 1.90 1.47
CA ARG A 62 2.71 1.36 2.69
C ARG A 62 4.23 1.53 2.67
N VAL A 63 4.79 1.97 1.55
CA VAL A 63 6.22 2.18 1.37
C VAL A 63 6.51 3.69 1.51
N PRO A 64 7.45 4.10 2.38
CA PRO A 64 7.84 5.49 2.55
C PRO A 64 8.33 6.12 1.26
N TYR A 65 8.07 7.41 1.08
CA TYR A 65 8.64 8.18 -0.01
C TYR A 65 10.18 8.10 0.01
N GLY A 66 10.79 7.99 -1.17
CA GLY A 66 12.23 7.81 -1.32
C GLY A 66 12.71 6.36 -1.24
N THR A 67 11.87 5.41 -0.84
CA THR A 67 12.20 3.98 -0.91
C THR A 67 11.80 3.41 -2.28
N PRO A 68 12.72 2.81 -3.05
CA PRO A 68 12.37 2.14 -4.30
C PRO A 68 11.34 1.03 -4.06
N VAL A 69 10.21 1.11 -4.73
CA VAL A 69 9.18 0.06 -4.67
C VAL A 69 9.65 -1.13 -5.50
N SER A 70 9.75 -2.31 -4.88
CA SER A 70 10.08 -3.58 -5.55
C SER A 70 8.98 -4.61 -5.34
N VAL A 71 8.91 -5.62 -6.22
CA VAL A 71 7.97 -6.75 -6.09
C VAL A 71 8.17 -7.48 -4.76
N ASP A 72 9.41 -7.61 -4.29
CA ASP A 72 9.73 -8.26 -3.02
C ASP A 72 9.17 -7.48 -1.82
N ILE A 73 9.31 -6.15 -1.83
CA ILE A 73 8.77 -5.28 -0.78
C ILE A 73 7.25 -5.38 -0.76
N LEU A 74 6.60 -5.27 -1.92
CA LEU A 74 5.14 -5.35 -2.02
C LEU A 74 4.63 -6.73 -1.57
N SER A 75 5.29 -7.81 -1.98
CA SER A 75 4.92 -9.18 -1.60
C SER A 75 5.16 -9.45 -0.11
N ARG A 76 6.17 -8.82 0.49
CA ARG A 76 6.42 -8.88 1.94
C ARG A 76 5.31 -8.18 2.72
N VAL A 77 4.92 -6.97 2.29
CA VAL A 77 3.81 -6.22 2.90
C VAL A 77 2.50 -6.98 2.76
N ASP A 78 2.18 -7.49 1.57
CA ASP A 78 0.94 -8.24 1.29
C ASP A 78 0.81 -9.49 2.15
N ARG A 79 1.90 -10.26 2.31
CA ARG A 79 1.94 -11.42 3.20
C ARG A 79 1.71 -11.04 4.67
N ALA A 80 2.32 -9.94 5.13
CA ALA A 80 2.13 -9.47 6.49
C ALA A 80 0.69 -8.99 6.74
N GLU A 81 0.11 -8.15 5.86
CA GLU A 81 -1.29 -7.71 5.98
C GLU A 81 -2.25 -8.92 5.93
N SER A 82 -2.02 -9.87 5.03
CA SER A 82 -2.84 -11.08 4.91
C SER A 82 -2.80 -11.97 6.16
N ALA A 83 -1.62 -12.12 6.77
CA ALA A 83 -1.48 -12.90 7.99
C ALA A 83 -2.20 -12.22 9.18
N LEU A 84 -2.11 -10.89 9.29
CA LEU A 84 -2.83 -10.12 10.31
C LEU A 84 -4.35 -10.17 10.09
N HIS A 85 -4.83 -10.19 8.85
CA HIS A 85 -6.25 -10.45 8.55
C HIS A 85 -6.68 -11.84 9.03
N GLY A 86 -5.83 -12.86 8.85
CA GLY A 86 -6.06 -14.21 9.37
C GLY A 86 -6.17 -14.28 10.89
N LEU A 87 -5.53 -13.35 11.61
CA LEU A 87 -5.65 -13.20 13.07
C LEU A 87 -6.89 -12.40 13.51
N GLY A 88 -7.70 -11.93 12.57
CA GLY A 88 -8.96 -11.22 12.84
C GLY A 88 -8.89 -9.70 12.78
N PHE A 89 -7.73 -9.10 12.45
CA PHE A 89 -7.60 -7.65 12.28
C PHE A 89 -8.18 -7.22 10.92
N ARG A 90 -9.40 -6.68 10.93
CA ARG A 90 -10.10 -6.28 9.70
C ARG A 90 -9.56 -5.00 9.07
N GLN A 91 -9.21 -4.02 9.90
CA GLN A 91 -8.63 -2.76 9.48
C GLN A 91 -7.19 -2.68 10.00
N VAL A 92 -6.26 -3.10 9.14
CA VAL A 92 -4.83 -3.09 9.43
C VAL A 92 -4.05 -2.57 8.23
N ARG A 93 -2.93 -1.89 8.50
CA ARG A 93 -1.91 -1.56 7.52
C ARG A 93 -0.54 -1.97 8.05
N VAL A 94 0.29 -2.53 7.18
CA VAL A 94 1.69 -2.81 7.50
C VAL A 94 2.57 -1.86 6.70
N ARG A 95 3.19 -0.89 7.36
CA ARG A 95 4.15 0.02 6.73
C ARG A 95 5.55 -0.57 6.74
N HIS A 96 6.21 -0.47 5.59
CA HIS A 96 7.56 -0.99 5.38
C HIS A 96 8.62 0.07 5.74
N TYR A 97 9.56 -0.28 6.61
CA TYR A 97 10.74 0.54 6.91
C TYR A 97 12.00 -0.35 6.90
N GLY A 98 12.41 -0.80 5.72
CA GLY A 98 13.55 -1.70 5.56
C GLY A 98 13.33 -3.06 6.22
N GLU A 99 14.01 -3.32 7.33
CA GLU A 99 13.83 -4.55 8.12
C GLU A 99 12.68 -4.47 9.13
N THR A 100 12.05 -3.30 9.27
CA THR A 100 11.00 -3.03 10.26
C THR A 100 9.62 -2.97 9.60
N ALA A 101 8.65 -3.68 10.19
CA ALA A 101 7.23 -3.53 9.90
C ALA A 101 6.57 -2.70 11.00
N ARG A 102 5.93 -1.60 10.64
CA ARG A 102 5.07 -0.81 11.54
C ARG A 102 3.61 -1.11 11.26
N ILE A 103 2.93 -1.68 12.25
CA ILE A 103 1.53 -2.10 12.17
C ILE A 103 0.62 -0.97 12.65
N GLU A 104 -0.36 -0.61 11.83
CA GLU A 104 -1.44 0.32 12.19
C GLU A 104 -2.75 -0.47 12.24
N VAL A 105 -3.38 -0.59 13.41
CA VAL A 105 -4.70 -1.21 13.59
C VAL A 105 -5.71 -0.17 14.07
N GLU A 106 -7.00 -0.41 13.88
CA GLU A 106 -8.04 0.44 14.46
C GLU A 106 -7.81 0.68 15.97
N GLN A 107 -8.01 1.91 16.45
CA GLN A 107 -7.75 2.27 17.85
C GLN A 107 -8.54 1.40 18.83
N SER A 108 -9.77 1.04 18.46
CA SER A 108 -10.66 0.18 19.24
C SER A 108 -10.12 -1.23 19.48
N VAL A 109 -9.12 -1.68 18.69
CA VAL A 109 -8.53 -3.03 18.78
C VAL A 109 -7.05 -3.03 19.18
N LEU A 110 -6.51 -1.89 19.63
CA LEU A 110 -5.11 -1.81 20.11
C LEU A 110 -4.84 -2.78 21.26
N ASP A 111 -5.74 -2.87 22.24
CA ASP A 111 -5.58 -3.80 23.36
C ASP A 111 -5.57 -5.26 22.90
N GLN A 112 -6.40 -5.59 21.90
CA GLN A 112 -6.40 -6.90 21.26
C GLN A 112 -5.07 -7.17 20.54
N ALA A 113 -4.49 -6.18 19.87
CA ALA A 113 -3.18 -6.32 19.24
C ALA A 113 -2.07 -6.61 20.27
N ILE A 114 -2.07 -5.91 21.41
CA ILE A 114 -1.11 -6.15 22.49
C ILE A 114 -1.30 -7.54 23.13
N ALA A 115 -2.56 -7.95 23.33
CA ALA A 115 -2.88 -9.28 23.83
C ALA A 115 -2.40 -10.39 22.88
N ASN A 116 -2.54 -10.18 21.56
CA ASN A 116 -2.12 -11.12 20.52
C ASN A 116 -0.68 -10.90 20.01
N ARG A 117 0.15 -10.14 20.74
CA ARG A 117 1.50 -9.72 20.27
C ARG A 117 2.39 -10.86 19.80
N VAL A 118 2.30 -12.04 20.42
CA VAL A 118 3.14 -13.20 20.07
C VAL A 118 2.80 -13.70 18.66
N ALA A 119 1.50 -13.94 18.40
CA ALA A 119 1.02 -14.37 17.09
C ALA A 119 1.29 -13.31 16.01
N ILE A 120 1.16 -12.03 16.34
CA ILE A 120 1.50 -10.93 15.43
C ILE A 120 3.00 -10.94 15.08
N ILE A 121 3.87 -11.09 16.07
CA ILE A 121 5.32 -11.14 15.86
C ILE A 121 5.69 -12.32 14.94
N GLU A 122 5.15 -13.50 15.20
CA GLU A 122 5.38 -14.69 14.37
C GLU A 122 4.92 -14.48 12.93
N ALA A 123 3.67 -14.08 12.74
CA ALA A 123 3.08 -13.81 11.43
C ALA A 123 3.90 -12.79 10.61
N VAL A 124 4.35 -11.71 11.24
CA VAL A 124 5.07 -10.63 10.54
C VAL A 124 6.54 -10.99 10.30
N LYS A 125 7.16 -11.77 11.18
CA LYS A 125 8.51 -12.30 10.95
C LYS A 125 8.54 -13.35 9.85
N ASP A 126 7.53 -14.23 9.78
CA ASP A 126 7.38 -15.21 8.70
C ASP A 126 7.15 -14.54 7.34
N ALA A 127 6.55 -13.34 7.33
CA ALA A 127 6.46 -12.52 6.13
C ALA A 127 7.83 -12.00 5.66
N GLY A 128 8.85 -11.95 6.53
CA GLY A 128 10.23 -11.57 6.19
C GLY A 128 10.70 -10.24 6.81
N TYR A 129 10.08 -9.81 7.91
CA TYR A 129 10.56 -8.67 8.70
C TYR A 129 11.40 -9.12 9.89
N ARG A 130 12.39 -8.32 10.28
CA ARG A 130 13.21 -8.58 11.47
C ARG A 130 12.59 -7.97 12.72
N TYR A 131 12.07 -6.76 12.57
CA TYR A 131 11.49 -5.97 13.65
C TYR A 131 10.00 -5.72 13.38
N VAL A 132 9.20 -5.82 14.44
CA VAL A 132 7.76 -5.63 14.41
C VAL A 132 7.42 -4.55 15.44
N THR A 133 6.78 -3.48 15.00
CA THR A 133 6.34 -2.37 15.85
C THR A 133 4.85 -2.13 15.68
N LEU A 134 4.21 -1.65 16.74
CA LEU A 134 2.81 -1.22 16.72
C LEU A 134 2.78 0.31 16.78
N ASP A 135 2.03 0.93 15.88
CA ASP A 135 1.77 2.36 15.91
C ASP A 135 0.76 2.66 17.03
N LEU A 136 1.19 3.37 18.06
CA LEU A 136 0.36 3.70 19.22
C LEU A 136 -0.75 4.70 18.88
N GLU A 137 -0.60 5.46 17.79
CA GLU A 137 -1.66 6.35 17.30
C GLU A 137 -2.76 5.55 16.56
N GLY A 138 -2.48 4.28 16.22
CA GLY A 138 -3.36 3.39 15.49
C GLY A 138 -3.58 3.80 14.04
N PHE A 139 -4.53 3.13 13.40
CA PHE A 139 -5.01 3.43 12.07
C PHE A 139 -5.83 4.72 12.12
N ARG A 140 -5.42 5.72 11.33
CA ARG A 140 -6.19 6.95 11.10
C ARG A 140 -6.76 6.95 9.68
N SER A 141 -8.08 7.09 9.57
CA SER A 141 -8.72 7.42 8.29
C SER A 141 -8.57 8.92 8.02
N GLY A 142 -7.42 9.33 7.50
CA GLY A 142 -7.13 10.72 7.14
C GLY A 142 -5.98 10.76 6.15
N ASN A 143 -6.15 11.56 5.09
CA ASN A 143 -5.19 11.74 4.00
C ASN A 143 -3.76 11.97 4.53
N LEU A 144 -2.77 11.36 3.87
CA LEU A 144 -1.33 11.33 4.20
C LEU A 144 -0.65 12.73 4.26
N ASN A 145 -1.04 13.62 5.18
CA ASN A 145 -0.46 14.96 5.31
C ASN A 145 0.24 15.23 6.66
N GLY A 146 0.44 14.22 7.52
CA GLY A 146 1.05 14.43 8.84
C GLY A 146 2.58 14.53 8.86
N ALA A 147 3.30 14.04 7.84
CA ALA A 147 4.76 13.89 7.90
C ALA A 147 5.56 14.95 7.13
N ILE A 148 4.93 16.02 6.64
CA ILE A 148 5.61 17.11 5.88
C ILE A 148 5.71 18.41 6.70
N ALA A 149 5.09 18.51 7.88
CA ALA A 149 5.08 19.77 8.63
C ALA A 149 6.39 20.10 9.38
N ASP A 150 7.28 19.13 9.64
CA ASP A 150 8.39 19.33 10.60
C ASP A 150 9.82 19.33 10.01
N SER A 151 10.00 19.35 8.68
CA SER A 151 11.35 19.47 8.08
C SER A 151 11.67 20.84 7.49
N SER A 152 10.89 21.88 7.80
CA SER A 152 11.16 23.26 7.38
C SER A 152 11.09 24.27 8.54
N SER A 153 11.71 23.94 9.68
CA SER A 153 12.04 24.95 10.70
C SER A 153 13.24 24.52 11.55
N SER A 154 14.41 24.44 10.92
CA SER A 154 15.69 24.64 11.61
C SER A 154 16.71 25.25 10.64
N ALA A 155 16.45 26.50 10.26
CA ALA A 155 17.44 27.40 9.70
C ALA A 155 17.28 28.75 10.40
N HIS A 156 17.94 28.87 11.55
CA HIS A 156 18.65 30.04 12.11
C HIS A 156 18.68 30.00 13.63
#